data_AF-A0A6C0DH64-F1
#
_entry.id   AF-A0A6C0DH64-F1
#
_cell.length_a   1.000
_cell.length_b   1.000
_cell.length_c   1.000
_cell.angle_alpha   90.00
_cell.angle_beta   90.00
_cell.angle_gamma   90.00
#
_symmetry.space_group_name_H-M   'P 1'
#
loop_
_entity.id
_entity.type
_entity.pdbx_description
1 polymer ?
#
loop_
_entity_poly.entity_id
_entity_poly.type
_entity_poly.pdbx_seq_one_letter_code
_entity_poly.pdbx_strand_id
1 'polypeptide(L)'
;MLPEGIKPIIVENNGKRVTYLNEFGIPVLYTENNKNNYWHKGVNELEDIKAVIQAFNIQDEDMVIKITGRYNPISNAFFRQVQTEESKYDGFVKFFNVCTKEFMTHDCVLGLFALRAKYLKQYEMTDTVRSPEAQFATFCRGLNVKEVQQLDVRCIFADNLEVLIC
;
A
#
# COMPACT_ATOMS: atom_id res chain seq x y z
N MET A 1 -18.27 0.29 -3.89
CA MET A 1 -17.93 1.47 -4.71
C MET A 1 -16.86 2.29 -4.00
N LEU A 2 -15.81 2.68 -4.72
CA LEU A 2 -14.82 3.64 -4.24
C LEU A 2 -15.50 5.02 -4.06
N PRO A 3 -15.18 5.76 -2.99
CA PRO A 3 -15.63 7.15 -2.85
C PRO A 3 -15.22 8.03 -4.05
N GLU A 4 -16.06 9.01 -4.37
CA GLU A 4 -15.76 10.03 -5.38
C GLU A 4 -14.47 10.79 -5.02
N GLY A 5 -13.68 11.22 -6.01
CA GLY A 5 -12.41 11.92 -5.79
C GLY A 5 -11.19 11.01 -5.63
N ILE A 6 -11.37 9.70 -5.41
CA ILE A 6 -10.28 8.72 -5.45
C ILE A 6 -10.10 8.24 -6.90
N LYS A 7 -8.88 8.37 -7.42
CA LYS A 7 -8.52 7.93 -8.77
C LYS A 7 -7.84 6.56 -8.71
N PRO A 8 -8.50 5.46 -9.11
CA PRO A 8 -7.86 4.15 -9.12
C PRO A 8 -6.82 4.07 -10.24
N ILE A 9 -5.71 3.40 -9.95
CA ILE A 9 -4.66 3.05 -10.91
C ILE A 9 -4.33 1.58 -10.67
N ILE A 10 -4.29 0.79 -11.73
CA ILE A 10 -3.86 -0.60 -11.68
C ILE A 10 -2.36 -0.64 -12.01
N VAL A 11 -1.59 -1.41 -11.25
CA VAL A 11 -0.17 -1.63 -11.50
C VAL A 11 0.07 -3.12 -11.73
N GLU A 12 0.69 -3.47 -12.85
CA GLU A 12 1.10 -4.84 -13.15
C GLU A 12 2.61 -4.90 -13.40
N ASN A 13 3.32 -5.54 -12.47
CA ASN A 13 4.77 -5.75 -12.56
C ASN A 13 5.08 -7.04 -13.35
N ASN A 14 4.80 -7.04 -14.64
CA ASN A 14 5.02 -8.20 -15.52
C ASN A 14 5.40 -7.82 -16.95
N GLY A 15 6.04 -6.66 -17.12
CA GLY A 15 6.44 -6.15 -18.42
C GLY A 15 5.31 -5.50 -19.21
N LYS A 16 5.70 -4.64 -20.15
CA LYS A 16 4.75 -3.86 -20.95
C LYS A 16 4.01 -4.77 -21.93
N ARG A 17 2.73 -5.05 -21.65
CA ARG A 17 1.84 -5.81 -22.53
C ARG A 17 0.39 -5.40 -22.28
N VAL A 18 -0.46 -5.54 -23.28
CA VAL A 18 -1.91 -5.38 -23.07
C VAL A 18 -2.43 -6.65 -22.39
N THR A 19 -3.22 -6.49 -21.33
CA THR A 19 -3.88 -7.59 -20.62
C THR A 19 -5.37 -7.29 -20.43
N TYR A 20 -6.12 -8.25 -19.88
CA TYR A 20 -7.54 -8.04 -19.53
C TYR A 20 -7.72 -6.88 -18.53
N LEU A 21 -6.66 -6.44 -17.83
CA LEU A 21 -6.71 -5.27 -16.95
C LEU A 21 -7.06 -3.99 -17.71
N ASN A 22 -6.69 -3.91 -18.99
CA ASN A 22 -7.03 -2.75 -19.84
C ASN A 22 -8.52 -2.66 -20.14
N GLU A 23 -9.27 -3.75 -20.02
CA GLU A 23 -10.72 -3.78 -20.29
C GLU A 23 -11.53 -3.12 -19.16
N PHE A 24 -10.93 -2.89 -17.98
CA PHE A 24 -11.60 -2.24 -16.86
C PHE A 24 -11.84 -0.73 -17.04
N GLY A 25 -11.29 -0.11 -18.09
CA GLY A 25 -11.42 1.34 -18.31
C GLY A 25 -10.72 2.20 -17.25
N ILE A 26 -9.82 1.59 -16.47
CA ILE A 26 -8.99 2.24 -15.44
C ILE A 26 -7.56 2.35 -15.98
N PRO A 27 -6.81 3.43 -15.69
CA PRO A 27 -5.41 3.51 -16.06
C PRO A 27 -4.60 2.32 -15.53
N VAL A 28 -3.79 1.72 -16.41
CA VAL A 28 -2.90 0.61 -16.07
C VAL A 28 -1.46 1.02 -16.32
N LEU A 29 -0.61 0.90 -15.30
CA LEU A 29 0.84 1.05 -15.42
C LEU A 29 1.50 -0.33 -15.40
N TYR A 30 2.24 -0.63 -16.45
CA TYR A 30 3.06 -1.83 -16.53
C TYR A 30 4.49 -1.52 -16.13
N THR A 31 4.98 -2.18 -15.09
CA THR A 31 6.36 -2.03 -14.59
C THR A 31 7.18 -3.30 -14.86
N GLU A 32 8.51 -3.15 -14.78
CA GLU A 32 9.48 -4.25 -14.99
C GLU A 32 10.41 -4.44 -13.78
N ASN A 33 10.00 -3.96 -12.61
CA ASN A 33 10.83 -3.94 -11.40
C ASN A 33 11.18 -5.36 -10.92
N ASN A 34 10.41 -6.39 -11.31
CA ASN A 34 10.76 -7.79 -11.06
C ASN A 34 12.05 -8.27 -11.73
N LYS A 35 12.62 -7.54 -12.70
CA LYS A 35 13.92 -7.87 -13.30
C LYS A 35 15.10 -7.59 -12.35
N ASN A 36 14.87 -6.81 -11.30
CA ASN A 36 15.88 -6.48 -10.31
C ASN A 36 15.84 -7.52 -9.17
N ASN A 37 16.99 -8.16 -8.90
CA ASN A 37 17.14 -9.07 -7.77
C ASN A 37 17.33 -8.28 -6.48
N TYR A 38 16.24 -7.84 -5.87
CA TYR A 38 16.28 -7.27 -4.51
C TYR A 38 16.16 -8.36 -3.45
N TRP A 39 16.71 -8.06 -2.27
CA TRP A 39 16.68 -8.95 -1.10
C TRP A 39 15.25 -9.22 -0.59
N HIS A 40 14.33 -8.26 -0.77
CA HIS A 40 12.94 -8.35 -0.32
C HIS A 40 11.95 -7.92 -1.40
N LYS A 41 10.84 -8.66 -1.57
CA LYS A 41 9.76 -8.30 -2.50
C LYS A 41 9.12 -6.94 -2.18
N GLY A 42 9.18 -6.49 -0.92
CA GLY A 42 8.70 -5.17 -0.52
C GLY A 42 9.41 -4.02 -1.23
N VAL A 43 10.67 -4.21 -1.65
CA VAL A 43 11.42 -3.22 -2.44
C VAL A 43 10.80 -3.07 -3.83
N ASN A 44 10.42 -4.17 -4.48
CA ASN A 44 9.72 -4.13 -5.77
C ASN A 44 8.40 -3.37 -5.68
N GLU A 45 7.61 -3.64 -4.63
CA GLU A 45 6.34 -2.93 -4.43
C GLU A 45 6.56 -1.42 -4.19
N LEU A 46 7.62 -1.03 -3.48
CA LEU A 46 7.95 0.37 -3.26
C LEU A 46 8.39 1.07 -4.55
N GLU A 47 9.22 0.43 -5.37
CA GLU A 47 9.62 0.96 -6.68
C GLU A 47 8.44 1.06 -7.65
N ASP A 48 7.49 0.13 -7.58
CA ASP A 48 6.23 0.21 -8.33
C ASP A 48 5.40 1.45 -7.92
N ILE A 49 5.32 1.76 -6.62
CA ILE A 49 4.65 2.96 -6.11
C ILE A 49 5.35 4.23 -6.60
N LYS A 50 6.69 4.29 -6.53
CA LYS A 50 7.47 5.44 -7.03
C LYS A 50 7.29 5.63 -8.54
N ALA A 51 7.26 4.54 -9.31
CA ALA A 51 6.98 4.57 -10.74
C ALA A 51 5.58 5.13 -11.05
N VAL A 52 4.55 4.75 -10.27
CA VAL A 52 3.21 5.33 -10.39
C VAL A 52 3.22 6.83 -10.10
N ILE A 53 3.84 7.24 -9.00
CA ILE A 53 3.93 8.64 -8.61
C ILE A 53 4.56 9.48 -9.72
N GLN A 54 5.62 8.98 -10.35
CA GLN A 54 6.28 9.64 -11.47
C GLN A 54 5.41 9.64 -12.73
N ALA A 55 4.88 8.49 -13.15
CA ALA A 55 4.14 8.33 -14.41
C ALA A 55 2.85 9.15 -14.46
N PHE A 56 2.19 9.32 -13.31
CA PHE A 56 0.93 10.07 -13.20
C PHE A 56 1.11 11.48 -12.64
N ASN A 57 2.37 11.94 -12.45
CA ASN A 57 2.70 13.24 -11.88
C ASN A 57 1.92 13.51 -10.56
N ILE A 58 1.96 12.54 -9.65
CA ILE A 58 1.32 12.65 -8.33
C ILE A 58 2.10 13.66 -7.50
N GLN A 59 1.39 14.67 -6.99
CA GLN A 59 1.96 15.79 -6.26
C GLN A 59 2.30 15.38 -4.83
N ASP A 60 3.24 16.10 -4.23
CA ASP A 60 3.79 15.79 -2.90
C ASP A 60 2.72 15.69 -1.80
N GLU A 61 1.71 16.54 -1.89
CA GLU A 61 0.60 16.58 -0.95
C GLU A 61 -0.57 15.67 -1.35
N ASP A 62 -0.51 14.92 -2.44
CA ASP A 62 -1.56 13.94 -2.76
C ASP A 62 -1.45 12.74 -1.80
N MET A 63 -2.60 12.22 -1.36
CA MET A 63 -2.67 10.99 -0.55
C MET A 63 -2.70 9.77 -1.47
N VAL A 64 -1.67 8.93 -1.38
CA VAL A 64 -1.61 7.66 -2.13
C VAL A 64 -2.16 6.55 -1.24
N ILE A 65 -3.18 5.84 -1.74
CA ILE A 65 -3.73 4.65 -1.08
C ILE A 65 -3.20 3.42 -1.81
N LYS A 66 -2.41 2.60 -1.12
CA LYS A 66 -1.85 1.36 -1.67
C LYS A 66 -2.74 0.19 -1.30
N ILE A 67 -3.01 -0.67 -2.28
CA ILE A 67 -3.61 -1.99 -2.05
C ILE A 67 -2.90 -3.04 -2.91
N THR A 68 -2.54 -4.18 -2.32
CA THR A 68 -1.95 -5.31 -3.06
C THR A 68 -2.94 -6.47 -3.20
N GLY A 69 -2.80 -7.30 -4.23
CA GLY A 69 -3.85 -8.17 -4.75
C GLY A 69 -4.41 -9.23 -3.78
N ARG A 70 -3.72 -9.54 -2.67
CA ARG A 70 -4.25 -10.45 -1.63
C ARG A 70 -5.19 -9.79 -0.63
N TYR A 71 -5.21 -8.46 -0.59
CA TYR A 71 -6.02 -7.66 0.32
C TYR A 71 -7.26 -7.19 -0.40
N ASN A 72 -8.41 -7.77 -0.06
CA ASN A 72 -9.70 -7.42 -0.63
C ASN A 72 -10.53 -6.60 0.36
N PRO A 73 -10.74 -5.28 0.15
CA PRO A 73 -11.56 -4.47 1.02
C PRO A 73 -13.01 -4.94 0.93
N ILE A 74 -13.61 -5.24 2.08
CA ILE A 74 -15.02 -5.66 2.18
C ILE A 74 -15.95 -4.48 2.55
N SER A 75 -15.38 -3.31 2.79
CA SER A 75 -16.06 -2.05 3.11
C SER A 75 -15.36 -0.87 2.44
N ASN A 76 -16.05 0.26 2.31
CA ASN A 76 -15.43 1.53 1.91
C ASN A 76 -15.01 2.42 3.10
N ALA A 77 -15.15 1.93 4.33
CA ALA A 77 -14.90 2.70 5.55
C ALA A 77 -13.48 3.30 5.58
N PHE A 78 -12.46 2.50 5.27
CA PHE A 78 -11.07 2.97 5.22
C PHE A 78 -10.88 4.11 4.20
N PHE A 79 -11.37 3.93 2.97
CA PHE A 79 -11.25 4.95 1.93
C PHE A 79 -11.98 6.26 2.30
N ARG A 80 -13.16 6.15 2.93
CA ARG A 80 -13.91 7.32 3.42
C ARG A 80 -13.20 8.01 4.58
N GLN A 81 -12.58 7.24 5.47
CA GLN A 81 -11.79 7.79 6.57
C GLN A 81 -10.60 8.59 6.01
N VAL A 82 -9.84 8.01 5.09
CA VAL A 82 -8.73 8.70 4.41
C VAL A 82 -9.23 10.00 3.78
N GLN A 83 -10.30 9.95 2.99
CA GLN A 83 -10.86 11.14 2.34
C GLN A 83 -11.32 12.24 3.32
N THR A 84 -11.91 11.85 4.45
CA THR A 84 -12.47 12.80 5.42
C THR A 84 -11.40 13.43 6.31
N GLU A 85 -10.33 12.69 6.58
CA GLU A 85 -9.29 13.06 7.54
C GLU A 85 -7.94 13.39 6.89
N GLU A 86 -7.78 13.30 5.57
CA GLU A 86 -6.47 13.43 4.91
C GLU A 86 -5.77 14.75 5.22
N SER A 87 -6.50 15.86 5.37
CA SER A 87 -5.92 17.16 5.70
C SER A 87 -5.30 17.23 7.09
N LYS A 88 -5.54 16.25 7.96
CA LYS A 88 -5.09 16.20 9.36
C LYS A 88 -3.86 15.30 9.56
N TYR A 89 -3.57 14.41 8.63
CA TYR A 89 -2.58 13.34 8.81
C TYR A 89 -1.69 13.18 7.58
N ASP A 90 -0.45 12.79 7.83
CA ASP A 90 0.52 12.42 6.81
C ASP A 90 0.21 11.05 6.19
N GLY A 91 -0.50 10.19 6.91
CA GLY A 91 -0.88 8.86 6.46
C GLY A 91 -1.80 8.13 7.42
N PHE A 92 -2.21 6.93 7.00
CA PHE A 92 -3.16 6.05 7.67
C PHE A 92 -2.60 4.64 7.64
N VAL A 93 -2.23 4.11 8.80
CA VAL A 93 -1.53 2.83 8.93
C VAL A 93 -2.15 2.01 10.05
N LYS A 94 -2.41 0.73 9.81
CA LYS A 94 -2.77 -0.23 10.86
C LYS A 94 -1.50 -0.89 11.40
N PHE A 95 -1.15 -0.58 12.65
CA PHE A 95 0.00 -1.18 13.35
C PHE A 95 -0.40 -2.52 13.94
N PHE A 96 -0.08 -3.60 13.23
CA PHE A 96 -0.62 -4.94 13.49
C PHE A 96 0.27 -5.98 12.84
N ASN A 97 0.58 -7.04 13.58
CA ASN A 97 1.31 -8.19 13.07
C ASN A 97 0.30 -9.20 12.52
N VAL A 98 0.34 -9.44 11.21
CA VAL A 98 -0.61 -10.34 10.53
C VAL A 98 -0.42 -11.81 10.88
N CYS A 99 0.79 -12.21 11.28
CA CYS A 99 1.12 -13.59 11.64
C CYS A 99 0.60 -13.95 13.04
N THR A 100 0.80 -13.05 14.02
CA THR A 100 0.34 -13.25 15.41
C THR A 100 -1.10 -12.80 15.62
N LYS A 101 -1.63 -11.99 14.69
CA LYS A 101 -2.96 -11.35 14.76
C LYS A 101 -3.12 -10.39 15.94
N GLU A 102 -2.03 -9.74 16.34
CA GLU A 102 -2.00 -8.83 17.46
C GLU A 102 -1.61 -7.42 17.02
N PHE A 103 -2.12 -6.42 17.75
CA PHE A 103 -1.62 -5.06 17.62
C PHE A 103 -0.14 -5.04 18.03
N MET A 104 0.69 -4.47 17.16
CA MET A 104 2.13 -4.42 17.39
C MET A 104 2.65 -3.09 16.93
N THR A 105 3.32 -2.37 17.83
CA THR A 105 3.77 -1.00 17.61
C THR A 105 4.84 -0.87 16.53
N HIS A 106 5.59 -1.95 16.28
CA HIS A 106 6.76 -2.02 15.39
C HIS A 106 6.49 -2.88 14.15
N ASP A 107 5.22 -3.17 13.86
CA ASP A 107 4.80 -3.96 12.70
C ASP A 107 3.54 -3.31 12.11
N CYS A 108 3.24 -3.56 10.83
CA CYS A 108 2.07 -2.98 10.20
C CYS A 108 1.50 -3.82 9.07
N VAL A 109 0.23 -3.55 8.75
CA VAL A 109 -0.39 -4.09 7.53
C VAL A 109 0.12 -3.30 6.32
N LEU A 110 1.20 -3.77 5.70
CA LEU A 110 1.76 -3.17 4.49
C LEU A 110 0.90 -3.41 3.24
N GLY A 111 -0.04 -4.36 3.32
CA GLY A 111 -0.94 -4.73 2.22
C GLY A 111 -1.99 -3.66 1.86
N LEU A 112 -2.36 -2.82 2.81
CA LEU A 112 -3.33 -1.72 2.66
C LEU A 112 -2.98 -0.57 3.61
N PHE A 113 -2.60 0.57 3.05
CA PHE A 113 -2.28 1.79 3.82
C PHE A 113 -2.52 3.04 2.95
N ALA A 114 -2.46 4.22 3.56
CA ALA A 114 -2.40 5.49 2.85
C ALA A 114 -1.25 6.37 3.37
N LEU A 115 -0.55 7.08 2.48
CA LEU A 115 0.53 7.99 2.86
C LEU A 115 0.66 9.13 1.83
N ARG A 116 1.03 10.34 2.27
CA ARG A 116 1.33 11.46 1.35
C ARG A 116 2.50 11.08 0.43
N ALA A 117 2.37 11.46 -0.84
CA ALA A 117 3.33 11.07 -1.87
C ALA A 117 4.76 11.50 -1.56
N LYS A 118 4.98 12.67 -0.95
CA LYS A 118 6.32 13.13 -0.56
C LYS A 118 7.07 12.15 0.34
N TYR A 119 6.38 11.48 1.27
CA TYR A 119 7.02 10.50 2.15
C TYR A 119 7.30 9.18 1.43
N LEU A 120 6.44 8.79 0.48
CA LEU A 120 6.70 7.62 -0.37
C LEU A 120 7.89 7.85 -1.33
N LYS A 121 8.09 9.08 -1.80
CA LYS A 121 9.27 9.48 -2.58
C LYS A 121 10.56 9.42 -1.75
N GLN A 122 10.48 9.79 -0.47
CA GLN A 122 11.63 9.85 0.45
C GLN A 122 11.98 8.49 1.07
N TYR A 123 11.01 7.59 1.21
CA TYR A 123 11.21 6.32 1.90
C TYR A 123 12.07 5.36 1.08
N GLU A 124 13.02 4.72 1.76
CA GLU A 124 13.91 3.71 1.20
C GLU A 124 13.95 2.48 2.12
N MET A 125 13.73 1.29 1.55
CA MET A 125 13.90 0.02 2.25
C MET A 125 15.35 -0.45 2.13
N THR A 126 16.18 -0.03 3.07
CA THR A 126 17.63 -0.32 3.05
C THR A 126 18.07 -1.39 4.04
N ASP A 127 17.24 -1.73 5.02
CA ASP A 127 17.58 -2.72 6.03
C ASP A 127 17.29 -4.13 5.48
N THR A 128 18.32 -4.99 5.50
CA THR A 128 18.21 -6.35 4.96
C THR A 128 17.80 -7.36 6.03
N VAL A 129 17.78 -6.97 7.31
CA VAL A 129 17.53 -7.84 8.47
C VAL A 129 16.06 -7.79 8.89
N ARG A 130 15.47 -6.59 9.01
CA ARG A 130 14.07 -6.43 9.42
C ARG A 130 13.10 -6.66 8.27
N SER A 131 11.90 -7.12 8.58
CA SER A 131 10.83 -7.27 7.57
C SER A 131 10.46 -5.90 6.94
N PRO A 132 9.98 -5.89 5.68
CA PRO A 132 9.45 -4.67 5.06
C PRO A 132 8.39 -3.97 5.91
N GLU A 133 7.49 -4.74 6.53
CA GLU A 133 6.43 -4.25 7.42
C GLU A 133 7.01 -3.52 8.64
N ALA A 134 8.04 -4.08 9.29
CA ALA A 134 8.66 -3.48 10.46
C ALA A 134 9.47 -2.22 10.12
N GLN A 135 10.18 -2.23 8.98
CA GLN A 135 10.87 -1.05 8.48
C GLN A 135 9.89 0.09 8.18
N PHE A 136 8.80 -0.22 7.47
CA PHE A 136 7.79 0.76 7.09
C PHE A 136 7.05 1.29 8.32
N ALA A 137 6.70 0.43 9.28
CA ALA A 137 6.11 0.83 10.55
C ALA A 137 7.03 1.81 11.31
N THR A 138 8.33 1.52 11.36
CA THR A 138 9.32 2.42 12.00
C THR A 138 9.36 3.79 11.32
N PHE A 139 9.37 3.82 9.99
CA PHE A 139 9.35 5.06 9.22
C PHE A 139 8.07 5.86 9.49
N CYS A 140 6.90 5.23 9.41
CA CYS A 140 5.61 5.88 9.64
C CYS A 140 5.44 6.43 11.06
N ARG A 141 6.09 5.83 12.08
CA ARG A 141 6.07 6.35 13.46
C ARG A 141 6.80 7.70 13.61
N GLY A 142 7.68 8.05 12.67
CA GLY A 142 8.30 9.38 12.61
C GLY A 142 7.40 10.47 12.01
N LEU A 143 6.20 10.12 11.54
CA LEU A 143 5.27 11.01 10.84
C LEU A 143 3.97 11.20 11.66
N ASN A 144 3.16 12.20 11.32
CA ASN A 144 1.83 12.39 11.90
C ASN A 144 0.81 11.44 11.24
N VAL A 145 0.90 10.14 11.55
CA VAL A 145 -0.01 9.12 11.01
C VAL A 145 -1.21 8.86 11.93
N LYS A 146 -2.36 8.61 11.31
CA LYS A 146 -3.52 8.03 11.96
C LYS A 146 -3.29 6.53 12.15
N GLU A 147 -3.33 6.07 13.40
CA GLU A 147 -3.40 4.64 13.70
C GLU A 147 -4.81 4.11 13.40
N VAL A 148 -4.90 3.30 12.34
CA VAL A 148 -6.15 2.72 11.86
C VAL A 148 -6.49 1.49 12.68
N GLN A 149 -7.65 1.50 13.33
CA GLN A 149 -8.09 0.40 14.18
C GLN A 149 -8.64 -0.77 13.36
N GLN A 150 -9.36 -0.48 12.28
CA GLN A 150 -10.05 -1.47 11.45
C GLN A 150 -9.92 -1.09 9.98
N LEU A 151 -9.42 -2.03 9.17
CA LEU A 151 -9.24 -1.83 7.73
C LEU A 151 -10.45 -2.32 6.93
N ASP A 152 -11.27 -3.19 7.51
CA ASP A 152 -12.33 -3.94 6.83
C ASP A 152 -11.79 -4.62 5.57
N VAL A 153 -10.71 -5.39 5.75
CA VAL A 153 -10.05 -6.11 4.68
C VAL A 153 -10.09 -7.61 4.92
N ARG A 154 -10.34 -8.36 3.85
CA ARG A 154 -10.17 -9.80 3.80
C ARG A 154 -8.84 -10.10 3.12
N CYS A 155 -7.93 -10.77 3.82
CA CYS A 155 -6.67 -11.26 3.25
C CYS A 155 -6.64 -12.79 3.28
N ILE A 156 -6.28 -13.41 2.15
CA ILE A 156 -6.07 -14.87 2.07
C ILE A 156 -4.56 -15.11 2.08
N PHE A 157 -4.08 -15.82 3.10
CA PHE A 157 -2.68 -16.18 3.21
C PHE A 157 -2.30 -17.23 2.16
N ALA A 158 -1.15 -17.03 1.51
CA ALA A 158 -0.72 -17.90 0.42
C ALA A 158 -0.32 -19.30 0.90
N ASP A 159 0.18 -19.41 2.14
CA ASP A 159 0.80 -20.63 2.64
C ASP A 159 -0.22 -21.63 3.19
N ASN A 160 -1.32 -21.15 3.76
CA ASN A 160 -2.31 -21.98 4.46
C ASN A 160 -3.77 -21.69 4.09
N LEU A 161 -4.02 -20.75 3.15
CA LEU A 161 -5.35 -20.30 2.73
C LEU A 161 -6.22 -19.73 3.86
N GLU A 162 -5.62 -19.43 5.01
CA GLU A 162 -6.31 -18.83 6.12
C GLU A 162 -6.79 -17.42 5.77
N VAL A 163 -7.96 -17.06 6.29
CA VAL A 163 -8.58 -15.77 6.04
C VAL A 163 -8.36 -14.86 7.25
N LEU A 164 -7.60 -13.79 7.05
CA LEU A 164 -7.54 -12.67 7.98
C LEU A 164 -8.66 -11.68 7.64
N ILE A 165 -9.43 -11.29 8.65
CA ILE A 165 -10.37 -10.16 8.59
C ILE A 165 -9.87 -9.14 9.61
N CYS A 166 -9.48 -7.95 9.16
CA CYS A 166 -8.92 -6.92 10.05
C CYS A 166 -9.21 -5.49 9.62
#